data_AF-A0AAD9DK64-F1
#
_entry.id   AF-A0AAD9DK64-F1
#
_cell.length_a   1.000
_cell.length_b   1.000
_cell.length_c   1.000
_cell.angle_alpha   90.00
_cell.angle_beta   90.00
_cell.angle_gamma   90.00
#
_symmetry.space_group_name_H-M   'P 1'
#
loop_
_entity.id
_entity.type
_entity.pdbx_description
1 polymer ?
#
loop_
_entity_poly.entity_id
_entity_poly.type
_entity_poly.pdbx_seq_one_letter_code
_entity_poly.pdbx_strand_id
1 'polypeptide(L)'
;MLKLGLPMGAVKNAMERDGVDSSVMDGDHNAPVSAPKPNVSSAKKKEKDTHRRTRLHWETLGQVNSNSVWAALADDEEMEQIEIDETEFTKLFQAEIKVLDSGTVK
;
A
#
# COMPACT_ATOMS: atom_id res chain seq x y z
N MET A 1 24.74 16.72 -12.82
CA MET A 1 25.31 18.07 -12.92
C MET A 1 26.83 18.12 -12.80
N LEU A 2 27.48 17.28 -11.98
CA LEU A 2 28.95 17.18 -11.93
C LEU A 2 29.60 16.72 -13.25
N LYS A 3 28.95 15.84 -14.01
CA LYS A 3 29.38 15.43 -15.36
C LYS A 3 29.34 16.57 -16.40
N LEU A 4 28.67 17.68 -16.09
CA LEU A 4 28.58 18.88 -16.93
C LEU A 4 29.57 19.98 -16.48
N GLY A 5 30.47 19.69 -15.53
CA GLY A 5 31.54 20.60 -15.11
C GLY A 5 31.11 21.71 -14.13
N LEU A 6 29.92 21.62 -13.54
CA LEU A 6 29.49 22.60 -12.52
C LEU A 6 30.23 22.38 -11.20
N PRO A 7 30.62 23.45 -10.48
CA PRO A 7 31.27 23.34 -9.18
C PRO A 7 30.30 22.80 -8.13
N MET A 8 30.84 22.05 -7.16
CA MET A 8 30.06 21.34 -6.15
C MET A 8 29.07 22.26 -5.38
N GLY A 9 29.48 23.48 -5.05
CA GLY A 9 28.62 24.46 -4.36
C GLY A 9 27.41 24.91 -5.18
N ALA A 10 27.53 25.01 -6.51
CA ALA A 10 26.40 25.34 -7.36
C ALA A 10 25.38 24.21 -7.44
N VAL A 11 25.85 22.96 -7.39
CA VAL A 11 24.98 21.78 -7.37
C VAL A 11 24.24 21.67 -6.03
N LYS A 12 24.91 21.94 -4.91
CA LYS A 12 24.25 21.98 -3.58
C LYS A 12 23.14 23.03 -3.51
N ASN A 13 23.40 24.24 -3.99
CA ASN A 13 22.38 25.30 -4.03
C ASN A 13 21.19 24.92 -4.95
N ALA A 14 21.45 24.26 -6.07
CA ALA A 14 20.39 23.75 -6.95
C ALA A 14 19.57 22.65 -6.27
N MET A 15 20.22 21.73 -5.54
CA MET A 15 19.51 20.69 -4.78
C MET A 15 18.66 21.26 -3.65
N GLU A 16 19.17 22.25 -2.91
CA GLU A 16 18.39 22.98 -1.90
C GLU A 16 17.19 23.71 -2.52
N ARG A 17 17.38 24.32 -3.70
CA ARG A 17 16.29 24.95 -4.45
C ARG A 17 15.22 23.96 -4.91
N ASP A 18 15.65 22.77 -5.31
CA ASP A 18 14.77 21.70 -5.80
C ASP A 18 14.21 20.84 -4.65
N GLY A 19 14.51 21.18 -3.39
CA GLY A 19 13.99 20.52 -2.18
C GLY A 19 14.60 19.15 -1.90
N VAL A 20 15.76 18.84 -2.48
CA VAL A 20 16.51 17.59 -2.28
C VAL A 20 17.63 17.82 -1.27
N ASP A 21 17.86 16.87 -0.37
CA ASP A 21 18.89 16.97 0.67
C ASP A 21 20.30 17.11 0.06
N SER A 22 20.92 18.28 0.29
CA SER A 22 22.27 18.62 -0.19
C SER A 22 23.37 17.85 0.54
N SER A 23 23.07 17.28 1.70
CA SER A 23 23.99 16.46 2.52
C SER A 23 24.36 15.14 1.83
N VAL A 24 23.52 14.65 0.91
CA VAL A 24 23.79 13.43 0.11
C VAL A 24 25.06 13.58 -0.73
N MET A 25 25.41 14.79 -1.13
CA MET A 25 26.61 15.06 -1.93
C MET A 25 27.91 15.06 -1.13
N ASP A 26 27.87 15.08 0.21
CA ASP A 26 29.07 15.00 1.05
C ASP A 26 29.38 13.56 1.51
N GLY A 27 28.51 12.60 1.17
CA GLY A 27 28.70 11.18 1.47
C GLY A 27 29.83 10.53 0.65
N ASP A 28 30.27 9.34 1.08
CA ASP A 28 31.22 8.54 0.31
C ASP A 28 30.52 7.90 -0.90
N HIS A 29 30.89 8.33 -2.10
CA HIS A 29 30.28 7.91 -3.37
C HIS A 29 30.79 6.53 -3.84
N ASN A 30 31.78 5.95 -3.15
CA ASN A 30 32.33 4.62 -3.46
C ASN A 30 31.81 3.52 -2.53
N ALA A 31 31.03 3.86 -1.51
CA ALA A 31 30.40 2.88 -0.65
C ALA A 31 29.21 2.21 -1.35
N PRO A 32 28.95 0.91 -1.12
CA PRO A 32 27.76 0.26 -1.65
C PRO A 32 26.51 0.97 -1.13
N VAL A 33 25.56 1.25 -2.03
CA VAL A 33 24.28 1.89 -1.72
C VAL A 33 23.55 1.09 -0.64
N SER A 34 23.62 1.54 0.62
CA SER A 34 22.67 1.09 1.63
C SER A 34 21.32 1.67 1.23
N ALA A 35 20.37 0.78 0.89
CA ALA A 35 19.04 1.16 0.44
C ALA A 35 18.44 2.24 1.36
N PRO A 36 17.91 3.35 0.80
CA PRO A 36 17.24 4.35 1.61
C PRO A 36 16.04 3.71 2.29
N LYS A 37 16.01 3.74 3.62
CA LYS A 37 14.80 3.40 4.38
C LYS A 37 13.76 4.45 3.98
N PRO A 38 12.63 4.08 3.35
CA PRO A 38 11.60 5.05 3.05
C PRO A 38 11.13 5.64 4.38
N ASN A 39 11.22 6.98 4.49
CA ASN A 39 10.62 7.72 5.59
C ASN A 39 9.10 7.69 5.35
N VAL A 40 8.46 6.58 5.71
CA VAL A 40 7.02 6.39 5.61
C VAL A 40 6.38 7.10 6.80
N SER A 41 6.04 8.37 6.60
CA SER A 41 5.02 9.03 7.41
C SER A 41 3.71 8.24 7.30
N SER A 42 3.37 7.51 8.37
CA SER A 42 2.02 7.11 8.79
C SER A 42 1.07 6.44 7.78
N ALA A 43 1.56 5.57 6.89
CA ALA A 43 0.67 4.62 6.22
C ALA A 43 0.24 3.52 7.22
N LYS A 44 -0.98 3.62 7.78
CA LYS A 44 -1.57 2.56 8.61
C LYS A 44 -1.51 1.23 7.84
N LYS A 45 -0.75 0.25 8.35
CA LYS A 45 -0.82 -1.14 7.87
C LYS A 45 -2.26 -1.60 8.02
N LYS A 46 -2.95 -1.88 6.91
CA LYS A 46 -4.23 -2.60 6.96
C LYS A 46 -3.96 -3.95 7.61
N GLU A 47 -4.65 -4.22 8.72
CA GLU A 47 -4.57 -5.49 9.44
C GLU A 47 -4.87 -6.62 8.45
N LYS A 48 -4.02 -7.65 8.46
CA LYS A 48 -4.20 -8.78 7.54
C LYS A 48 -5.37 -9.60 8.05
N ASP A 49 -6.28 -9.96 7.16
CA ASP A 49 -7.46 -10.76 7.49
C ASP A 49 -7.06 -12.05 8.21
N THR A 50 -7.59 -12.25 9.41
CA THR A 50 -7.38 -13.43 10.25
C THR A 50 -7.99 -14.69 9.62
N HIS A 51 -8.98 -14.53 8.74
CA HIS A 51 -9.78 -15.64 8.23
C HIS A 51 -9.52 -15.93 6.75
N ARG A 52 -9.54 -17.22 6.39
CA ARG A 52 -9.51 -17.65 4.99
C ARG A 52 -10.92 -17.61 4.40
N ARG A 53 -11.17 -16.63 3.54
CA ARG A 53 -12.38 -16.55 2.71
C ARG A 53 -12.29 -17.48 1.50
N THR A 54 -13.42 -18.03 1.05
CA THR A 54 -13.51 -18.77 -0.21
C THR A 54 -13.22 -17.84 -1.39
N ARG A 55 -12.66 -18.39 -2.49
CA ARG A 55 -12.30 -17.60 -3.67
C ARG A 55 -13.55 -17.20 -4.45
N LEU A 56 -13.80 -15.90 -4.58
CA LEU A 56 -14.81 -15.34 -5.46
C LEU A 56 -14.24 -15.19 -6.88
N HIS A 57 -14.71 -16.01 -7.81
CA HIS A 57 -14.36 -15.91 -9.23
C HIS A 57 -15.34 -14.96 -9.91
N TRP A 58 -15.11 -13.67 -9.72
CA TRP A 58 -15.84 -12.61 -10.40
C TRP A 58 -14.93 -11.85 -11.38
N GLU A 59 -15.50 -11.44 -12.51
CA GLU A 59 -14.82 -10.51 -13.41
C GLU A 59 -15.05 -9.10 -12.90
N THR A 60 -13.98 -8.46 -12.45
CA THR A 60 -14.05 -7.08 -11.97
C THR A 60 -14.04 -6.12 -13.15
N LEU A 61 -14.86 -5.07 -13.07
CA LEU A 61 -14.79 -3.97 -14.02
C LEU A 61 -13.51 -3.16 -13.77
N GLY A 62 -12.73 -2.91 -14.83
CA GLY A 62 -11.51 -2.08 -14.72
C GLY A 62 -11.84 -0.60 -14.52
N GLN A 63 -12.81 -0.07 -15.29
CA GLN A 63 -13.34 1.28 -15.15
C GLN A 63 -14.86 1.21 -15.24
N VAL A 64 -15.53 1.93 -14.35
CA VAL A 64 -16.99 2.06 -14.36
C VAL A 64 -17.35 3.15 -15.37
N ASN A 65 -18.14 2.79 -16.38
CA ASN A 65 -18.64 3.76 -17.36
C ASN A 65 -19.89 4.49 -16.81
N SER A 66 -20.14 5.71 -17.28
CA SER A 66 -21.27 6.53 -16.80
C SER A 66 -22.66 5.95 -17.10
N ASN A 67 -22.74 5.01 -18.05
CA ASN A 67 -23.99 4.33 -18.41
C ASN A 67 -24.17 2.99 -17.65
N SER A 68 -23.26 2.67 -16.74
CA SER A 68 -23.29 1.42 -15.97
C SER A 68 -24.21 1.62 -14.78
N VAL A 69 -24.94 0.56 -14.42
CA VAL A 69 -25.73 0.51 -13.19
C VAL A 69 -24.86 0.77 -11.96
N TRP A 70 -23.57 0.39 -12.02
CA TRP A 70 -22.60 0.70 -10.97
C TRP A 70 -22.30 2.20 -10.82
N ALA A 71 -22.41 3.00 -11.89
CA ALA A 71 -22.28 4.46 -11.80
C ALA A 71 -23.52 5.10 -11.20
N ALA A 72 -24.71 4.55 -11.50
CA ALA A 72 -25.97 5.04 -10.94
C ALA A 72 -26.09 4.76 -9.44
N LEU A 73 -25.61 3.58 -8.99
CA LEU A 73 -25.64 3.18 -7.59
C LEU A 73 -24.54 3.81 -6.73
N ALA A 74 -23.55 4.47 -7.33
CA ALA A 74 -22.46 5.09 -6.59
C ALA A 74 -22.92 6.30 -5.76
N ASP A 75 -23.98 6.98 -6.21
CA ASP A 75 -24.56 8.15 -5.56
C ASP A 75 -25.84 7.82 -4.76
N ASP A 76 -26.15 6.53 -4.60
CA ASP A 76 -27.38 6.07 -3.94
C ASP A 76 -27.19 5.95 -2.42
N GLU A 77 -27.84 6.85 -1.67
CA GLU A 77 -27.81 6.89 -0.21
C GLU A 77 -28.37 5.60 0.44
N GLU A 78 -29.22 4.84 -0.27
CA GLU A 78 -29.76 3.57 0.23
C GLU A 78 -28.69 2.47 0.28
N MET A 79 -27.69 2.53 -0.61
CA MET A 79 -26.59 1.56 -0.65
C MET A 79 -25.66 1.70 0.56
N GLU A 80 -25.49 2.92 1.08
CA GLU A 80 -24.70 3.18 2.29
C GLU A 80 -25.40 2.67 3.56
N GLN A 81 -26.72 2.49 3.51
CA GLN A 81 -27.55 2.05 4.63
C GLN A 81 -27.72 0.53 4.69
N ILE A 82 -27.07 -0.22 3.80
CA ILE A 82 -27.11 -1.69 3.83
C ILE A 82 -26.30 -2.17 5.04
N GLU A 83 -27.01 -2.49 6.12
CA GLU A 83 -26.46 -3.15 7.29
C GLU A 83 -26.24 -4.64 7.00
N ILE A 84 -24.98 -5.03 6.83
CA ILE A 84 -24.59 -6.44 6.68
C ILE A 84 -24.21 -6.98 8.06
N ASP A 85 -24.85 -8.07 8.48
CA ASP A 85 -24.43 -8.78 9.69
C ASP A 85 -23.10 -9.51 9.44
N GLU A 86 -22.01 -8.86 9.82
CA GLU A 86 -20.65 -9.40 9.71
C GLU A 86 -20.47 -10.67 10.58
N THR A 87 -21.20 -10.82 11.67
CA THR A 87 -21.10 -11.98 12.58
C THR A 87 -21.77 -13.21 11.99
N GLU A 88 -22.92 -13.04 11.35
CA GLU A 88 -23.58 -14.11 10.62
C GLU A 88 -22.76 -14.49 9.36
N PHE A 89 -22.28 -13.48 8.61
CA PHE A 89 -21.48 -13.70 7.42
C PHE A 89 -20.19 -14.49 7.71
N THR A 90 -19.47 -14.10 8.76
CA THR A 90 -18.24 -14.79 9.18
C THR A 90 -18.52 -16.25 9.55
N LYS A 91 -19.58 -16.49 10.34
CA LYS A 91 -19.98 -17.84 10.75
C LYS A 91 -20.35 -18.75 9.58
N LEU A 92 -21.02 -18.22 8.55
CA LEU A 92 -21.47 -19.02 7.40
C LEU A 92 -20.39 -19.23 6.34
N PHE A 93 -19.55 -18.23 6.09
CA PHE A 93 -18.65 -18.20 4.92
C PHE A 93 -17.16 -18.26 5.25
N GLN A 94 -16.76 -18.16 6.52
CA GLN A 94 -15.36 -18.26 6.93
C GLN A 94 -15.12 -19.57 7.67
N ALA A 95 -14.24 -20.40 7.12
CA ALA A 95 -13.78 -21.59 7.82
C ALA A 95 -12.70 -21.18 8.82
N GLU A 96 -12.87 -21.53 10.09
CA GLU A 96 -11.81 -21.43 11.08
C GLU A 96 -10.62 -22.27 10.64
N ILE A 97 -9.48 -21.62 10.42
CA ILE A 97 -8.22 -22.33 10.25
C ILE A 97 -7.88 -22.88 11.63
N LYS A 98 -8.28 -24.11 11.94
CA LYS A 98 -7.71 -24.82 13.08
C LYS A 98 -6.19 -24.82 12.86
N VAL A 99 -5.47 -24.06 13.68
CA VAL A 99 -4.03 -24.20 13.82
C VAL A 99 -3.84 -25.63 14.31
N LEU A 100 -3.49 -26.52 13.38
CA LEU A 100 -3.06 -27.87 13.73
C LEU A 100 -1.80 -27.67 14.55
N ASP A 101 -1.95 -27.87 15.85
CA ASP A 101 -0.91 -27.87 16.86
C ASP A 101 0.31 -28.60 16.28
N SER A 102 1.37 -27.83 16.04
CA SER A 102 2.64 -28.37 15.56
C SER A 102 3.17 -29.26 16.66
N GLY A 103 2.89 -30.56 16.53
CA GLY A 103 3.27 -31.59 17.48
C GLY A 103 4.72 -31.41 17.92
N THR A 104 4.87 -31.00 19.18
CA THR A 104 6.14 -31.08 19.88
C THR A 104 6.44 -32.55 20.07
N VAL A 105 7.25 -33.12 19.17
CA VAL A 105 7.88 -34.42 19.37
C VAL A 105 8.99 -34.20 20.42
N LYS A 106 8.74 -34.71 21.62
CA LYS A 106 9.73 -34.87 22.69
C LYS A 106 10.64 -36.05 22.41
#